data_AF-A0A2G5E5W9-F1
#
_entry.id   AF-A0A2G5E5W9-F1
#
_cell.length_a   1.000
_cell.length_b   1.000
_cell.length_c   1.000
_cell.angle_alpha   90.00
_cell.angle_beta   90.00
_cell.angle_gamma   90.00
#
_symmetry.space_group_name_H-M   'P 1'
#
loop_
_entity.id
_entity.type
_entity.pdbx_description
1 polymer ?
#
loop_
_entity_poly.entity_id
_entity_poly.type
_entity_poly.pdbx_seq_one_letter_code
_entity_poly.pdbx_strand_id
1 'polypeptide(L)'
;MVKYSKEPDNPTKSCKARGSDLRVHFKNTRETAHSIRKMSLVKAKRYLEDVLAHKQAIPFRRFCRGVGRTAQVKDRHPNGQGRWPVKSAKFVLDLLKNAESNADVKGLDVDALYVSHIQVNQAQKQRRRTYRAHGRINRRDPLYSI
;
A
#
# COMPACT_ATOMS: atom_id res chain seq x y z
N MET A 1 12.25 19.64 -5.23
CA MET A 1 12.16 18.16 -5.34
C MET A 1 12.16 17.56 -3.94
N VAL A 2 11.19 16.72 -3.59
CA VAL A 2 11.08 16.17 -2.21
C VAL A 2 12.08 15.03 -2.04
N LYS A 3 12.82 15.02 -0.92
CA LYS A 3 13.80 13.98 -0.60
C LYS A 3 13.13 12.60 -0.50
N TYR A 4 13.66 11.60 -1.20
CA TYR A 4 13.25 10.21 -1.06
C TYR A 4 13.87 9.60 0.20
N SER A 5 13.19 8.62 0.79
CA SER A 5 13.69 7.93 1.98
C SER A 5 14.81 6.93 1.67
N LYS A 6 14.79 6.35 0.46
CA LYS A 6 15.81 5.43 -0.02
C LYS A 6 16.15 5.78 -1.47
N GLU A 7 17.44 5.91 -1.74
CA GLU A 7 17.97 6.05 -3.08
C GLU A 7 18.30 4.67 -3.65
N PRO A 8 18.04 4.42 -4.94
CA PRO A 8 18.45 3.18 -5.60
C PRO A 8 19.96 3.15 -5.79
N ASP A 9 20.56 1.97 -5.68
CA ASP A 9 21.99 1.78 -5.85
C ASP A 9 22.43 2.18 -7.27
N ASN A 10 21.57 1.95 -8.27
CA ASN A 10 21.77 2.43 -9.63
C ASN A 10 20.56 3.26 -10.13
N PRO A 11 20.70 4.59 -10.24
CA PRO A 11 19.60 5.47 -10.64
C PRO A 11 19.24 5.39 -12.14
N THR A 12 20.14 4.93 -13.01
CA THR A 12 19.85 4.77 -14.44
C THR A 12 18.97 3.55 -14.69
N LYS A 13 19.22 2.46 -13.96
CA LYS A 13 18.45 1.20 -14.04
C LYS A 13 17.22 1.16 -13.12
N SER A 14 16.81 2.28 -12.54
CA SER A 14 15.70 2.33 -11.56
C SER A 14 14.73 3.47 -11.86
N CYS A 15 13.44 3.19 -11.73
CA CYS A 15 12.39 4.22 -11.70
C CYS A 15 11.97 4.54 -10.26
N LYS A 16 11.37 5.72 -10.07
CA LYS A 16 10.84 6.16 -8.78
C LYS A 16 9.41 6.68 -8.97
N ALA A 17 8.57 6.43 -7.98
CA ALA A 17 7.23 7.03 -7.90
C ALA A 17 6.91 7.31 -6.44
N ARG A 18 6.11 8.36 -6.18
CA ARG A 18 5.68 8.76 -4.83
C ARG A 18 4.27 9.33 -4.89
N GLY A 19 3.44 8.91 -3.94
CA GLY A 19 2.23 9.63 -3.54
C GLY A 19 2.50 10.37 -2.22
N SER A 20 1.82 11.48 -1.98
CA SER A 20 1.92 12.23 -0.72
C SER A 20 0.56 12.76 -0.31
N ASP A 21 0.31 12.77 1.00
CA ASP A 21 -0.94 13.19 1.64
C ASP A 21 -2.21 12.47 1.12
N LEU A 22 -2.06 11.20 0.76
CA LEU A 22 -3.13 10.34 0.27
C LEU A 22 -4.09 9.94 1.39
N ARG A 23 -5.39 10.18 1.19
CA ARG A 23 -6.46 9.89 2.17
C ARG A 23 -6.81 8.40 2.26
N VAL A 24 -5.88 7.57 2.72
CA VAL A 24 -6.00 6.11 2.85
C VAL A 24 -5.71 5.63 4.26
N HIS A 25 -6.21 4.44 4.63
CA HIS A 25 -5.90 3.87 5.94
C HIS A 25 -4.45 3.41 5.99
N PHE A 26 -3.62 4.08 6.81
CA PHE A 26 -2.17 3.82 6.88
C PHE A 26 -1.85 2.33 7.08
N LYS A 27 -2.48 1.69 8.07
CA LYS A 27 -2.19 0.29 8.42
C LYS A 27 -2.51 -0.67 7.29
N ASN A 28 -3.61 -0.45 6.57
CA ASN A 28 -4.01 -1.35 5.48
C ASN A 28 -3.06 -1.21 4.30
N THR A 29 -2.72 0.03 3.96
CA THR A 29 -1.85 0.31 2.83
C THR A 29 -0.43 -0.20 3.09
N ARG A 30 0.05 -0.15 4.33
CA ARG A 30 1.32 -0.75 4.71
C ARG A 30 1.35 -2.26 4.46
N GLU A 31 0.32 -3.00 4.89
CA GLU A 31 0.27 -4.45 4.68
C GLU A 31 0.11 -4.79 3.19
N THR A 32 -0.61 -3.95 2.44
CA THR A 32 -0.74 -4.04 0.98
C THR A 32 0.61 -3.87 0.28
N ALA A 33 1.33 -2.79 0.62
CA ALA A 33 2.65 -2.50 0.09
C ALA A 33 3.66 -3.62 0.42
N HIS A 34 3.64 -4.12 1.65
CA HIS A 34 4.53 -5.22 2.05
C HIS A 34 4.27 -6.50 1.25
N SER A 35 3.03 -6.74 0.81
CA SER A 35 2.65 -7.94 0.05
C SER A 35 3.15 -7.94 -1.39
N ILE A 36 3.32 -6.78 -2.02
CA ILE A 36 3.81 -6.66 -3.41
C ILE A 36 5.32 -6.51 -3.52
N ARG A 37 6.03 -6.44 -2.39
CA ARG A 37 7.48 -6.28 -2.36
C ARG A 37 8.17 -7.49 -3.00
N LYS A 38 9.17 -7.24 -3.86
CA LYS A 38 9.91 -8.24 -4.65
C LYS A 38 9.07 -9.00 -5.69
N MET A 39 7.88 -8.53 -6.05
CA MET A 39 7.13 -9.08 -7.18
C MET A 39 7.50 -8.37 -8.48
N SER A 40 7.39 -9.08 -9.62
CA SER A 40 7.41 -8.45 -10.93
C SER A 40 6.24 -7.48 -11.08
N LEU A 41 6.42 -6.44 -11.89
CA LEU A 41 5.44 -5.37 -12.06
C LEU A 41 4.10 -5.90 -12.59
N VAL A 42 4.14 -6.78 -13.59
CA VAL A 42 2.96 -7.46 -14.16
C VAL A 42 2.21 -8.28 -13.11
N LYS A 43 2.95 -9.09 -12.32
CA LYS A 43 2.34 -9.90 -11.27
C LYS A 43 1.75 -9.05 -10.15
N ALA A 44 2.42 -7.96 -9.78
CA ALA A 44 1.95 -7.04 -8.75
C ALA A 44 0.64 -6.36 -9.15
N LYS A 45 0.51 -5.89 -10.39
CA LYS A 45 -0.73 -5.30 -10.92
C LYS A 45 -1.88 -6.29 -10.88
N ARG A 46 -1.68 -7.48 -11.47
CA ARG A 46 -2.70 -8.55 -11.48
C ARG A 46 -3.13 -8.93 -10.06
N TYR A 47 -2.18 -9.01 -9.13
CA TYR A 47 -2.49 -9.30 -7.74
C TYR A 47 -3.36 -8.22 -7.09
N LEU A 48 -3.09 -6.93 -7.35
CA LEU A 48 -3.90 -5.84 -6.83
C LEU A 48 -5.30 -5.79 -7.46
N GLU A 49 -5.42 -6.12 -8.75
CA GLU A 49 -6.72 -6.27 -9.42
C GLU A 49 -7.53 -7.43 -8.85
N ASP A 50 -6.89 -8.57 -8.57
CA ASP A 50 -7.52 -9.69 -7.88
C ASP A 50 -7.99 -9.32 -6.45
N VAL A 51 -7.25 -8.45 -5.76
CA VAL A 51 -7.67 -7.91 -4.45
C VAL A 51 -8.90 -7.02 -4.59
N LEU A 52 -8.98 -6.18 -5.63
CA LEU A 52 -10.16 -5.36 -5.91
C LEU A 52 -11.39 -6.23 -6.22
N ALA A 53 -11.18 -7.33 -6.94
CA ALA A 53 -12.21 -8.32 -7.26
C ALA A 53 -12.49 -9.32 -6.10
N HIS A 54 -11.87 -9.15 -4.94
CA HIS A 54 -11.97 -10.05 -3.78
C HIS A 54 -11.56 -11.52 -4.03
N LYS A 55 -10.84 -11.78 -5.12
CA LYS A 55 -10.34 -13.12 -5.47
C LYS A 55 -9.15 -13.53 -4.63
N GLN A 56 -8.29 -12.58 -4.27
CA GLN A 56 -7.15 -12.83 -3.39
C GLN A 56 -7.11 -11.84 -2.24
N ALA A 57 -6.87 -12.34 -1.02
CA ALA A 57 -6.78 -11.53 0.18
C ALA A 57 -5.33 -11.09 0.47
N ILE A 58 -5.21 -9.90 1.06
CA ILE A 58 -3.93 -9.37 1.54
C ILE A 58 -3.68 -9.91 2.95
N PRO A 59 -2.52 -10.55 3.21
CA PRO A 59 -2.15 -11.00 4.55
C PRO A 59 -1.85 -9.83 5.47
N PHE A 60 -2.43 -9.84 6.67
CA PHE A 60 -2.13 -8.85 7.71
C PHE A 60 -1.13 -9.44 8.70
N ARG A 61 0.11 -8.94 8.69
CA ARG A 61 1.22 -9.47 9.51
C ARG A 61 1.40 -8.69 10.80
N ARG A 62 1.56 -7.36 10.73
CA ARG A 62 1.81 -6.53 11.93
C ARG A 62 0.52 -6.02 12.55
N PHE A 63 -0.40 -5.50 11.73
CA PHE A 63 -1.61 -4.84 12.22
C PHE A 63 -2.79 -5.81 12.31
N CYS A 64 -2.65 -6.81 13.18
CA CYS A 64 -3.42 -8.05 13.17
C CYS A 64 -4.47 -8.17 14.30
N ARG A 65 -4.47 -7.24 15.28
CA ARG A 65 -5.41 -7.25 16.42
C ARG A 65 -6.85 -6.98 15.95
N GLY A 66 -7.72 -7.98 16.05
CA GLY A 66 -9.14 -7.90 15.65
C GLY A 66 -9.41 -8.00 14.15
N VAL A 67 -8.47 -8.54 13.36
CA VAL A 67 -8.68 -8.79 11.93
C VAL A 67 -9.32 -10.17 11.73
N GLY A 68 -10.34 -10.24 10.87
CA GLY A 68 -10.97 -11.51 10.49
C GLY A 68 -9.99 -12.47 9.82
N ARG A 69 -10.29 -13.77 9.93
CA ARG A 69 -9.50 -14.83 9.29
C ARG A 69 -10.11 -15.22 7.96
N THR A 70 -9.27 -15.65 7.02
CA THR A 70 -9.71 -16.07 5.67
C THR A 70 -8.84 -17.23 5.20
N ALA A 71 -9.47 -18.27 4.64
CA ALA A 71 -8.76 -19.45 4.14
C ALA A 71 -7.72 -19.12 3.04
N GLN A 72 -7.99 -18.11 2.21
CA GLN A 72 -7.08 -17.63 1.14
C GLN A 72 -5.69 -17.22 1.63
N VAL A 73 -5.54 -16.88 2.91
CA VAL A 73 -4.26 -16.42 3.48
C VAL A 73 -3.49 -17.54 4.18
N LYS A 74 -4.10 -18.72 4.34
CA LYS A 74 -3.52 -19.85 5.08
C LYS A 74 -2.12 -20.21 4.59
N ASP A 75 -1.92 -20.25 3.27
CA ASP A 75 -0.64 -20.61 2.67
C ASP A 75 0.42 -19.50 2.74
N ARG A 76 -0.02 -18.24 2.96
CA ARG A 76 0.85 -17.05 2.90
C ARG A 76 1.25 -16.53 4.28
N HIS A 77 0.49 -16.87 5.32
CA HIS A 77 0.76 -16.43 6.67
C HIS A 77 0.08 -17.34 7.72
N PRO A 78 0.82 -17.82 8.74
CA PRO A 78 0.32 -18.82 9.69
C PRO A 78 -0.86 -18.33 10.55
N ASN A 79 -0.95 -17.03 10.83
CA ASN A 79 -2.06 -16.47 11.61
C ASN A 79 -3.41 -16.48 10.85
N GLY A 80 -3.41 -16.73 9.53
CA GLY A 80 -4.62 -16.83 8.70
C GLY A 80 -5.45 -15.54 8.60
N GLN A 81 -4.93 -14.41 9.06
CA GLN A 81 -5.63 -13.12 9.06
C GLN A 81 -5.38 -12.35 7.76
N GLY A 82 -6.48 -11.93 7.13
CA GLY A 82 -6.45 -11.25 5.84
C GLY A 82 -7.66 -10.37 5.59
N ARG A 83 -7.51 -9.40 4.68
CA ARG A 83 -8.61 -8.54 4.21
C ARG A 83 -8.41 -8.15 2.76
N TRP A 84 -9.44 -7.55 2.17
CA TRP A 84 -9.42 -6.91 0.86
C TRP A 84 -9.52 -5.38 1.00
N PRO A 85 -8.43 -4.67 1.30
CA PRO A 85 -8.46 -3.21 1.46
C PRO A 85 -8.55 -2.51 0.09
N VAL A 86 -9.75 -2.50 -0.50
CA VAL A 86 -10.04 -1.98 -1.86
C VAL A 86 -9.46 -0.59 -2.10
N LYS A 87 -9.72 0.37 -1.18
CA LYS A 87 -9.22 1.74 -1.32
C LYS A 87 -7.70 1.78 -1.39
N SER A 88 -7.01 1.08 -0.48
CA SER A 88 -5.54 1.05 -0.46
C SER A 88 -4.96 0.36 -1.70
N ALA A 89 -5.58 -0.74 -2.15
CA ALA A 89 -5.15 -1.45 -3.35
C ALA A 89 -5.25 -0.57 -4.61
N LYS A 90 -6.34 0.20 -4.76
CA LYS A 90 -6.51 1.14 -5.87
C LYS A 90 -5.39 2.18 -5.93
N PHE A 91 -5.08 2.84 -4.81
CA PHE A 91 -4.00 3.83 -4.78
C PHE A 91 -2.62 3.24 -5.07
N VAL A 92 -2.34 2.03 -4.60
CA VAL A 92 -1.07 1.36 -4.88
C VAL A 92 -1.00 0.96 -6.37
N LEU A 93 -2.11 0.54 -6.97
CA LEU A 93 -2.18 0.25 -8.40
C LEU A 93 -1.90 1.50 -9.24
N ASP A 94 -2.51 2.62 -8.89
CA ASP A 94 -2.28 3.91 -9.58
C ASP A 94 -0.82 4.36 -9.44
N LEU A 95 -0.19 4.12 -8.28
CA LEU A 95 1.23 4.40 -8.06
C LEU A 95 2.14 3.52 -8.93
N LEU A 96 1.80 2.24 -9.12
CA LEU A 96 2.54 1.34 -10.00
C LEU A 96 2.39 1.71 -11.48
N LYS A 97 1.21 2.15 -11.92
CA LYS A 97 1.00 2.66 -13.28
C LYS A 97 1.84 3.91 -13.54
N ASN A 98 1.92 4.82 -12.56
CA ASN A 98 2.81 5.97 -12.65
C ASN A 98 4.30 5.56 -12.72
N ALA A 99 4.70 4.57 -11.91
CA ALA A 99 6.07 4.06 -11.92
C ALA A 99 6.46 3.40 -13.26
N GLU A 100 5.52 2.74 -13.92
CA GLU A 100 5.67 2.19 -15.27
C GLU A 100 5.84 3.30 -16.30
N SER A 101 4.97 4.32 -16.32
CA SER A 101 5.13 5.46 -17.23
C SER A 101 6.47 6.17 -17.05
N ASN A 102 6.97 6.27 -15.81
CA ASN A 102 8.30 6.82 -15.53
C ASN A 102 9.44 5.91 -16.01
N ALA A 103 9.22 4.60 -16.09
CA ALA A 103 10.19 3.65 -16.63
C ALA A 103 10.23 3.71 -18.16
N ASP A 104 9.07 3.83 -18.81
CA ASP A 104 8.94 4.05 -20.26
C ASP A 104 9.70 5.30 -20.71
N VAL A 105 9.50 6.42 -20.00
CA VAL A 105 10.20 7.69 -20.27
C VAL A 105 11.72 7.55 -20.10
N LYS A 106 12.18 6.62 -19.25
CA LYS A 106 13.60 6.32 -19.08
C LYS A 106 14.14 5.31 -20.09
N GLY A 107 13.30 4.72 -20.95
CA GLY A 107 13.68 3.67 -21.88
C GLY A 107 14.04 2.35 -21.19
N LEU A 108 13.50 2.09 -20.00
CA LEU A 108 13.66 0.79 -19.32
C LEU A 108 12.63 -0.20 -19.86
N ASP A 109 13.04 -1.46 -20.01
CA ASP A 109 12.13 -2.54 -20.37
C ASP A 109 11.13 -2.81 -19.24
N VAL A 110 9.84 -2.56 -19.50
CA VAL A 110 8.74 -2.67 -18.54
C VAL A 110 8.51 -4.11 -18.08
N ASP A 111 8.72 -5.08 -18.97
CA ASP A 111 8.43 -6.48 -18.68
C ASP A 111 9.44 -7.08 -17.70
N ALA A 112 10.68 -6.58 -17.72
CA ALA A 112 11.74 -6.97 -16.80
C ALA A 112 11.66 -6.27 -15.43
N LEU A 113 10.73 -5.31 -15.22
CA LEU A 113 10.66 -4.55 -13.97
C LEU A 113 10.08 -5.36 -12.81
N TYR A 114 10.62 -5.09 -11.62
CA TYR A 114 10.10 -5.62 -10.37
C TYR A 114 10.20 -4.59 -9.25
N VAL A 115 9.37 -4.76 -8.22
CA VAL A 115 9.32 -3.85 -7.06
C VAL A 115 10.48 -4.15 -6.12
N SER A 116 11.58 -3.41 -6.23
CA SER A 116 12.76 -3.56 -5.38
C SER A 116 12.51 -3.08 -3.94
N HIS A 117 11.93 -1.89 -3.80
CA HIS A 117 11.68 -1.23 -2.53
C HIS A 117 10.33 -0.51 -2.54
N ILE A 118 9.59 -0.66 -1.46
CA ILE A 118 8.36 0.08 -1.20
C ILE A 118 8.29 0.45 0.27
N GLN A 119 7.93 1.70 0.53
CA GLN A 119 7.81 2.23 1.88
C GLN A 119 6.50 2.99 2.01
N VAL A 120 5.91 2.88 3.21
CA VAL A 120 4.68 3.54 3.58
C VAL A 120 4.92 4.26 4.90
N ASN A 121 4.80 5.58 4.89
CA ASN A 121 4.96 6.45 6.06
C ASN A 121 3.60 7.00 6.52
N GLN A 122 3.51 7.39 7.78
CA GLN A 122 2.35 8.18 8.25
C GLN A 122 2.59 9.64 7.87
N ALA A 123 1.66 10.21 7.13
CA ALA A 123 1.58 11.64 6.90
C ALA A 123 0.88 12.36 8.07
N GLN A 124 0.82 13.69 8.00
CA GLN A 124 0.26 14.52 9.07
C GLN A 124 -1.22 14.19 9.31
N LYS A 125 -1.59 13.97 10.57
CA LYS A 125 -2.98 13.68 10.95
C LYS A 125 -3.82 14.96 10.87
N GLN A 126 -4.86 14.92 10.05
CA GLN A 126 -5.87 15.99 10.04
C GLN A 126 -6.65 16.00 11.35
N ARG A 127 -6.92 17.19 11.89
CA ARG A 127 -7.66 17.34 13.15
C ARG A 127 -9.16 17.23 12.92
N ARG A 128 -9.84 16.33 13.64
CA ARG A 128 -11.31 16.27 13.70
C ARG A 128 -11.78 15.85 15.10
N ARG A 129 -12.89 16.44 15.56
CA ARG A 129 -13.53 16.12 16.85
C ARG A 129 -14.89 15.46 16.63
N THR A 130 -15.32 14.66 17.59
CA THR A 130 -16.69 14.13 17.67
C THR A 130 -17.21 14.20 19.09
N TYR A 131 -18.44 14.66 19.21
CA TYR A 131 -19.20 14.63 20.46
C TYR A 131 -19.53 13.19 20.85
N ARG A 132 -19.58 12.94 22.16
CA ARG A 132 -19.87 11.66 22.78
C ARG A 132 -20.91 11.85 23.89
N ALA A 133 -21.44 10.72 24.36
CA ALA A 133 -22.38 10.70 25.48
C ALA A 133 -21.82 11.45 26.70
N HIS A 134 -22.73 11.98 27.52
CA HIS A 134 -22.43 12.76 28.72
C HIS A 134 -21.57 14.01 28.46
N GLY A 135 -21.79 14.70 27.33
CA GLY A 135 -21.11 15.96 27.00
C GLY A 135 -19.61 15.84 26.70
N ARG A 136 -19.08 14.62 26.52
CA ARG A 136 -17.65 14.42 26.29
C ARG A 136 -17.27 14.73 24.84
N ILE A 137 -16.07 15.27 24.64
CA ILE A 137 -15.51 15.53 23.30
C ILE A 137 -14.27 14.67 23.10
N ASN A 138 -14.30 13.80 22.09
CA ASN A 138 -13.16 12.95 21.76
C ASN A 138 -12.56 13.33 20.41
N ARG A 139 -11.24 13.14 20.31
CA ARG A 139 -10.50 13.21 19.05
C ARG A 139 -10.95 12.08 18.14
N ARG A 140 -11.38 12.42 16.92
CA ARG A 140 -11.65 11.47 15.83
C ARG A 140 -10.80 11.86 14.64
N ASP A 141 -9.50 11.83 14.88
CA ASP A 141 -8.55 11.99 13.79
C ASP A 141 -8.68 10.81 12.86
N PRO A 142 -8.81 11.06 11.56
CA PRO A 142 -8.75 9.96 10.65
C PRO A 142 -7.33 9.36 10.65
N LEU A 143 -7.26 8.04 10.57
CA LEU A 143 -6.02 7.29 10.34
C LEU A 143 -5.57 7.39 8.87
N TYR A 144 -5.68 8.59 8.29
CA TYR A 144 -5.03 9.01 7.04
C TYR A 144 -3.60 9.46 7.42
N SER A 145 -2.54 9.37 6.63
CA SER A 145 -2.35 9.36 5.16
C SER A 145 -0.92 8.82 4.87
N ILE A 146 -0.55 8.63 3.60
CA ILE A 146 0.83 8.40 3.10
C ILE A 146 1.16 9.55 2.15
#